data_AF-A0A914GKF3-F1
#
_entry.id   AF-A0A914GKF3-F1
#
_cell.length_a   1.000
_cell.length_b   1.000
_cell.length_c   1.000
_cell.angle_alpha   90.00
_cell.angle_beta   90.00
_cell.angle_gamma   90.00
#
_symmetry.space_group_name_H-M   'P 1'
#
loop_
_entity.id
_entity.type
_entity.pdbx_description
1 polymer ?
#
loop_
_entity_poly.entity_id
_entity_poly.type
_entity_poly.pdbx_seq_one_letter_code
_entity_poly.pdbx_strand_id
1 'polypeptide(L)'
;MDPIKFSVPPQLQRSTQIIGFHDYTLYISPTNENGIEIWSVHALVPKSFKMMIRFDVREVQIKEFALTPDGELIYCVAIAIFPETEIPKICVIKIQTETTEYKIFELDFDSGDEFEQVYLDNFGLICGEEKLYMYDRTLIMGDIPFWEVSFRDDRETFNITARHIPQHDRSYKCVRFPIMHNPDNREVIKMDGSNDILIFDGSINEWIKYTPDEDNQLRLICIPTRGISETLVRRGQSYKAIETKLSVFGRENRCIFKISYGGRHTFYRFSLDKENKTYKLEQQQQIQYKSGELSYRIASTDKRIAFIGQKVIAFVMIGPQSLKEIGFWGAQRLFAKKLNNDIWTGGKTEKEVRDYFQIKLQSALI
;
A
#
# COMPACT_ATOMS: atom_id res chain seq x y z
N MET A 1 -7.69 -15.32 15.37
CA MET A 1 -6.25 -15.43 15.63
C MET A 1 -5.77 -14.08 16.12
N ASP A 2 -4.96 -14.04 17.18
CA ASP A 2 -4.46 -12.76 17.70
C ASP A 2 -3.38 -12.18 16.79
N PRO A 3 -3.30 -10.84 16.66
CA PRO A 3 -2.25 -10.20 15.89
C PRO A 3 -0.85 -10.55 16.40
N ILE A 4 0.07 -10.80 15.48
CA ILE A 4 1.51 -10.95 15.78
C ILE A 4 2.10 -9.55 15.88
N LYS A 5 2.47 -9.11 17.09
CA LYS A 5 2.98 -7.74 17.33
C LYS A 5 4.49 -7.74 17.45
N PHE A 6 5.18 -6.86 16.74
CA PHE A 6 6.61 -6.64 16.85
C PHE A 6 6.93 -5.27 17.41
N SER A 7 8.00 -5.20 18.21
CA SER A 7 8.57 -3.92 18.63
C SER A 7 9.28 -3.26 17.47
N VAL A 8 8.98 -1.98 17.21
CA VAL A 8 9.67 -1.18 16.20
C VAL A 8 11.02 -0.73 16.74
N PRO A 9 12.13 -0.89 15.98
CA PRO A 9 13.45 -0.40 16.37
C PRO A 9 13.46 1.12 16.58
N PRO A 10 14.25 1.67 17.52
CA PRO A 10 14.29 3.11 17.81
C PRO A 10 14.48 4.01 16.57
N GLN A 11 15.28 3.57 15.60
CA GLN A 11 15.54 4.29 14.35
C GLN A 11 14.27 4.52 13.52
N LEU A 12 13.26 3.64 13.68
CA LEU A 12 12.00 3.64 12.96
C LEU A 12 10.82 4.16 13.78
N GLN A 13 11.03 4.57 15.04
CA GLN A 13 9.96 5.07 15.93
C GLN A 13 9.45 6.48 15.59
N ARG A 14 9.74 6.96 14.37
CA ARG A 14 9.20 8.19 13.80
C ARG A 14 7.92 7.87 13.00
N SER A 15 7.31 8.88 12.40
CA SER A 15 6.30 8.62 11.36
C SER A 15 6.93 7.77 10.25
N THR A 16 6.22 6.74 9.78
CA THR A 16 6.68 5.82 8.72
C THR A 16 5.74 5.82 7.53
N GLN A 17 6.23 6.07 6.32
CA GLN A 17 5.47 5.87 5.09
C GLN A 17 5.45 4.39 4.72
N ILE A 18 4.34 3.95 4.13
CA ILE A 18 4.21 2.59 3.58
C ILE A 18 4.77 2.61 2.17
N ILE A 19 5.65 1.66 1.88
CA ILE A 19 6.12 1.39 0.52
C ILE A 19 5.29 0.25 -0.06
N GLY A 20 5.19 -0.85 0.69
CA GLY A 20 4.30 -1.93 0.33
C GLY A 20 4.42 -3.18 1.17
N PHE A 21 3.58 -4.15 0.89
CA PHE A 21 3.60 -5.45 1.55
C PHE A 21 3.40 -6.51 0.48
N HIS A 22 4.40 -7.37 0.30
CA HIS A 22 4.36 -8.49 -0.62
C HIS A 22 4.76 -9.76 0.12
N ASP A 23 4.03 -10.86 -0.10
CA ASP A 23 4.18 -12.14 0.60
C ASP A 23 4.24 -12.03 2.14
N TYR A 24 5.45 -12.02 2.70
CA TYR A 24 5.74 -11.88 4.12
C TYR A 24 6.58 -10.65 4.43
N THR A 25 6.99 -9.88 3.44
CA THR A 25 7.91 -8.76 3.60
C THR A 25 7.15 -7.45 3.50
N LEU A 26 7.09 -6.73 4.61
CA LEU A 26 6.60 -5.37 4.66
C LEU A 26 7.78 -4.41 4.44
N TYR A 27 7.61 -3.49 3.50
CA TYR A 27 8.54 -2.41 3.18
C TYR A 27 7.99 -1.07 3.69
N ILE A 28 8.83 -0.34 4.42
CA ILE A 28 8.50 0.95 5.02
C ILE A 28 9.67 1.93 4.89
N SER A 29 9.36 3.22 4.83
CA SER A 29 10.34 4.31 4.88
C SER A 29 10.06 5.20 6.09
N PRO A 30 11.01 5.45 6.99
CA PRO A 30 10.84 6.50 7.99
C PRO A 30 10.69 7.87 7.30
N THR A 31 9.87 8.74 7.87
CA THR A 31 9.81 10.16 7.52
C THR A 31 11.09 10.79 8.08
N ASN A 32 12.05 11.00 7.18
CA ASN A 32 13.34 11.62 7.43
C ASN A 32 13.52 12.68 6.33
N GLU A 33 13.88 13.90 6.73
CA GLU A 33 14.09 15.04 5.84
C GLU A 33 15.49 15.01 5.23
N ASN A 34 16.46 14.36 5.89
CA ASN A 34 17.86 14.36 5.46
C ASN A 34 18.26 13.03 4.81
N GLY A 35 17.28 12.25 4.34
CA GLY A 35 17.56 10.96 3.75
C GLY A 35 16.33 10.20 3.26
N ILE A 36 16.56 9.38 2.24
CA ILE A 36 15.60 8.40 1.75
C ILE A 36 16.08 7.03 2.23
N GLU A 37 15.34 6.42 3.15
CA GLU A 37 15.67 5.13 3.75
C GLU A 37 14.57 4.13 3.46
N ILE A 38 14.95 2.91 3.07
CA ILE A 38 13.99 1.81 2.89
C ILE A 38 14.36 0.69 3.84
N TRP A 39 13.35 0.24 4.57
CA TRP A 39 13.47 -0.84 5.53
C TRP A 39 12.49 -1.95 5.18
N SER A 40 12.91 -3.20 5.40
CA SER A 40 12.05 -4.37 5.32
C SER A 40 11.89 -5.04 6.67
N VAL A 41 10.75 -5.69 6.87
CA VAL A 41 10.47 -6.56 8.02
C VAL A 41 9.61 -7.73 7.58
N HIS A 42 10.02 -8.94 7.97
CA HIS A 42 9.32 -10.18 7.72
C HIS A 42 8.22 -10.41 8.77
N ALA A 43 6.97 -10.57 8.33
CA ALA A 43 5.74 -10.63 9.12
C ALA A 43 5.69 -11.74 10.19
N LEU A 44 6.54 -12.76 10.07
CA LEU A 44 6.64 -13.86 11.04
C LEU A 44 7.92 -13.82 11.88
N VAL A 45 8.89 -12.94 11.62
CA VAL A 45 10.19 -12.95 12.32
C VAL A 45 10.42 -11.59 13.00
N PRO A 46 10.25 -11.49 14.33
CA PRO A 46 10.30 -10.19 15.02
C PRO A 46 11.62 -9.40 14.85
N LYS A 47 12.76 -10.09 14.77
CA LYS A 47 14.10 -9.49 14.59
C LYS A 47 14.48 -9.23 13.13
N SER A 48 13.54 -9.31 12.19
CA SER A 48 13.86 -9.22 10.75
C SER A 48 13.96 -7.81 10.19
N PHE A 49 13.88 -6.76 11.02
CA PHE A 49 14.06 -5.39 10.57
C PHE A 49 15.44 -5.21 9.93
N LYS A 50 15.47 -4.84 8.65
CA LYS A 50 16.70 -4.63 7.88
C LYS A 50 16.59 -3.32 7.10
N MET A 51 17.56 -2.43 7.28
CA MET A 51 17.74 -1.30 6.35
C MET A 51 18.27 -1.87 5.04
N MET A 52 17.53 -1.67 3.96
CA MET A 52 17.89 -2.15 2.63
C MET A 52 18.77 -1.14 1.92
N ILE A 53 18.40 0.13 2.00
CA ILE A 53 19.12 1.22 1.33
C ILE A 53 18.97 2.52 2.12
N ARG A 54 19.94 3.40 1.94
CA ARG A 54 19.95 4.76 2.44
C ARG A 54 20.60 5.67 1.41
N PHE A 55 19.87 6.70 1.00
CA PHE A 55 20.39 7.81 0.23
C PHE A 55 20.48 9.01 1.15
N ASP A 56 21.68 9.53 1.37
CA ASP A 56 21.87 10.78 2.09
C ASP A 56 21.57 11.95 1.14
N VAL A 57 20.68 12.84 1.57
CA VAL A 57 20.34 14.07 0.86
C VAL A 57 20.38 15.23 1.84
N ARG A 58 20.61 16.45 1.34
CA ARG A 58 20.56 17.65 2.19
C ARG A 58 19.14 17.90 2.67
N GLU A 59 18.16 17.70 1.79
CA GLU A 59 16.75 17.93 2.07
C GLU A 59 15.87 17.09 1.14
N VAL A 60 14.86 16.42 1.68
CA VAL A 60 13.75 15.80 0.95
C VAL A 60 12.55 16.72 1.03
N GLN A 61 12.10 17.25 -0.10
CA GLN A 61 10.86 18.01 -0.18
C GLN A 61 9.68 17.06 -0.31
N ILE A 62 9.79 16.08 -1.22
CA ILE A 62 8.75 15.10 -1.51
C ILE A 62 9.38 13.74 -1.72
N LYS A 63 8.72 12.71 -1.19
CA LYS A 63 8.96 11.32 -1.57
C LYS A 63 7.66 10.53 -1.52
N GLU A 64 7.37 9.82 -2.59
CA GLU A 64 6.29 8.85 -2.69
C GLU A 64 6.87 7.53 -3.22
N PHE A 65 6.25 6.43 -2.82
CA PHE A 65 6.76 5.09 -3.10
C PHE A 65 5.70 4.21 -3.74
N ALA A 66 6.14 3.29 -4.59
CA ALA A 66 5.37 2.16 -5.03
C ALA A 66 6.25 0.89 -5.01
N LEU A 67 5.63 -0.25 -4.76
CA LEU A 67 6.27 -1.56 -4.87
C LEU A 67 5.45 -2.37 -5.88
N THR A 68 6.15 -3.03 -6.81
CA THR A 68 5.55 -3.83 -7.88
C THR A 68 4.72 -5.00 -7.32
N PRO A 69 3.75 -5.51 -8.10
CA PRO A 69 2.91 -6.64 -7.69
C PRO A 69 3.67 -7.90 -7.28
N ASP A 70 4.74 -8.22 -7.97
CA ASP A 70 5.64 -9.34 -7.66
C ASP A 70 6.60 -9.06 -6.49
N GLY A 71 6.61 -7.83 -5.97
CA GLY A 71 7.51 -7.41 -4.92
C GLY A 71 8.99 -7.31 -5.31
N GLU A 72 9.33 -7.43 -6.59
CA GLU A 72 10.72 -7.43 -7.08
C GLU A 72 11.33 -6.02 -7.11
N LEU A 73 10.51 -4.99 -7.32
CA LEU A 73 10.96 -3.62 -7.54
C LEU A 73 10.26 -2.62 -6.62
N ILE A 74 11.03 -1.69 -6.07
CA ILE A 74 10.53 -0.48 -5.42
C ILE A 74 10.88 0.72 -6.28
N TYR A 75 9.88 1.57 -6.52
CA TYR A 75 10.04 2.88 -7.12
C TYR A 75 9.86 3.96 -6.06
N CYS A 76 10.75 4.96 -6.07
CA CYS A 76 10.65 6.16 -5.25
C CYS A 76 10.72 7.38 -6.16
N VAL A 77 9.63 8.13 -6.30
CA VAL A 77 9.69 9.47 -6.88
C VAL A 77 10.07 10.43 -5.77
N ALA A 78 11.17 11.16 -5.95
CA ALA A 78 11.68 12.10 -4.98
C ALA A 78 11.96 13.47 -5.60
N ILE A 79 11.61 14.51 -4.86
CA ILE A 79 12.09 15.87 -5.06
C ILE A 79 13.00 16.18 -3.88
N ALA A 80 14.31 16.27 -4.15
CA ALA A 80 15.31 16.38 -3.10
C ALA A 80 16.53 17.18 -3.54
N ILE A 81 17.21 17.80 -2.58
CA ILE A 81 18.49 18.48 -2.77
C ILE A 81 19.60 17.47 -2.43
N PHE A 82 20.33 17.02 -3.45
CA PHE A 82 21.41 16.06 -3.28
C PHE A 82 22.68 16.74 -2.76
N PRO A 83 23.61 16.01 -2.11
CA PRO A 83 24.82 16.62 -1.54
C PRO A 83 25.68 17.39 -2.55
N GLU A 84 25.66 16.98 -3.81
CA GLU A 84 26.43 17.55 -4.92
C GLU A 84 25.73 18.78 -5.57
N THR A 85 24.50 19.11 -5.16
CA THR A 85 23.68 20.14 -5.82
C THR A 85 23.14 21.16 -4.83
N GLU A 86 22.86 22.37 -5.32
CA GLU A 86 22.21 23.44 -4.54
C GLU A 86 20.73 23.61 -4.89
N ILE A 87 20.30 23.04 -6.01
CA ILE A 87 18.91 23.05 -6.47
C ILE A 87 18.24 21.69 -6.24
N PRO A 88 16.92 21.68 -5.97
CA PRO A 88 16.14 20.45 -5.94
C PRO A 88 16.17 19.73 -7.30
N LYS A 89 16.36 18.41 -7.26
CA LYS A 89 16.23 17.53 -8.42
C LYS A 89 14.99 16.66 -8.28
N ILE A 90 14.32 16.44 -9.41
CA ILE A 90 13.21 15.51 -9.53
C ILE A 90 13.77 14.21 -10.11
N CYS A 91 13.60 13.11 -9.39
CA CYS A 91 14.11 11.82 -9.82
C CYS A 91 13.16 10.67 -9.48
N VAL A 92 13.30 9.58 -10.23
CA VAL A 92 12.76 8.27 -9.87
C VAL A 92 13.92 7.35 -9.54
N ILE A 93 13.92 6.79 -8.33
CA ILE A 93 14.87 5.75 -7.91
C ILE A 93 14.17 4.41 -8.09
N LYS A 94 14.71 3.56 -8.97
CA LYS A 94 14.27 2.18 -9.20
C LYS A 94 15.20 1.23 -8.46
N ILE A 95 14.67 0.40 -7.56
CA ILE A 95 15.44 -0.40 -6.61
C ILE A 95 15.00 -1.87 -6.68
N GLN A 96 15.94 -2.78 -6.88
CA GLN A 96 15.69 -4.23 -6.82
C GLN A 96 15.64 -4.69 -5.36
N THR A 97 14.56 -5.35 -4.95
CA THR A 97 14.35 -5.69 -3.53
C THR A 97 15.29 -6.78 -3.02
N GLU A 98 15.67 -7.74 -3.87
CA GLU A 98 16.56 -8.84 -3.49
C GLU A 98 18.03 -8.42 -3.40
N THR A 99 18.53 -7.77 -4.46
CA THR A 99 19.96 -7.42 -4.60
C THR A 99 20.29 -6.07 -3.99
N THR A 100 19.30 -5.21 -3.75
CA THR A 100 19.45 -3.80 -3.36
C THR A 100 20.19 -2.93 -4.38
N GLU A 101 20.39 -3.44 -5.60
CA GLU A 101 20.85 -2.65 -6.73
C GLU A 101 19.81 -1.60 -7.11
N TYR A 102 20.27 -0.45 -7.58
CA TYR A 102 19.38 0.65 -7.94
C TYR A 102 19.88 1.43 -9.14
N LYS A 103 18.95 2.12 -9.80
CA LYS A 103 19.19 3.14 -10.81
C LYS A 103 18.42 4.40 -10.44
N ILE A 104 19.00 5.55 -10.74
CA ILE A 104 18.37 6.86 -10.55
C ILE A 104 18.09 7.43 -11.93
N PHE A 105 16.85 7.84 -12.17
CA PHE A 105 16.43 8.49 -13.41
C PHE A 105 16.06 9.93 -13.10
N GLU A 106 16.67 10.91 -13.78
CA GLU A 106 16.31 12.32 -13.64
C GLU A 106 15.11 12.67 -14.54
N LEU A 107 14.34 13.70 -14.18
CA LEU A 107 13.25 14.16 -15.04
C LEU A 107 13.82 14.64 -16.39
N ASP A 108 13.33 14.06 -17.47
CA ASP A 108 13.69 14.48 -18.82
C ASP A 108 13.19 15.92 -19.09
N PHE A 109 14.01 16.73 -19.77
CA PHE A 109 13.67 18.12 -20.06
C PHE A 109 12.34 18.26 -20.81
N ASP A 110 12.03 17.33 -21.71
CA ASP A 110 10.80 17.33 -22.50
C ASP A 110 9.54 17.09 -21.65
N SER A 111 9.69 16.58 -20.42
CA SER A 111 8.58 16.33 -19.50
C SER A 111 8.35 17.44 -18.47
N GLY A 112 9.12 18.55 -18.54
CA GLY A 112 9.00 19.67 -17.60
C GLY A 112 7.59 20.26 -17.55
N ASP A 113 7.06 20.67 -18.70
CA ASP A 113 5.73 21.31 -18.81
C ASP A 113 4.59 20.42 -18.29
N GLU A 114 4.67 19.11 -18.54
CA GLU A 114 3.68 18.15 -18.04
C GLU A 114 3.84 17.95 -16.53
N PHE A 115 5.07 17.90 -16.01
CA PHE A 115 5.32 17.74 -14.59
C PHE A 115 4.84 18.93 -13.76
N GLU A 116 4.87 20.14 -14.32
CA GLU A 116 4.28 21.33 -13.68
C GLU A 116 2.76 21.20 -13.42
N GLN A 117 2.07 20.30 -14.14
CA GLN A 117 0.65 20.02 -13.91
C GLN A 117 0.40 19.03 -12.75
N VAL A 118 1.46 18.41 -12.20
CA VAL A 118 1.34 17.45 -11.11
C VAL A 118 1.08 18.17 -9.78
N TYR A 119 -0.02 17.80 -9.12
CA TYR A 119 -0.34 18.29 -7.77
C TYR A 119 0.51 17.59 -6.72
N LEU A 120 1.69 18.16 -6.47
CA LEU A 120 2.71 17.65 -5.56
C LEU A 120 2.21 17.26 -4.16
N ASP A 121 1.22 17.96 -3.62
CA ASP A 121 0.68 17.67 -2.28
C ASP A 121 -0.19 16.40 -2.21
N ASN A 122 -0.72 15.94 -3.35
CA ASN A 122 -1.79 14.93 -3.37
C ASN A 122 -1.50 13.72 -4.27
N PHE A 123 -0.46 13.75 -5.10
CA PHE A 123 -0.17 12.60 -5.95
C PHE A 123 0.25 11.38 -5.11
N GLY A 124 -0.07 10.20 -5.64
CA GLY A 124 0.44 8.93 -5.17
C GLY A 124 1.09 8.19 -6.33
N LEU A 125 1.94 7.22 -5.98
CA LEU A 125 2.49 6.27 -6.94
C LEU A 125 1.75 4.95 -6.89
N ILE A 126 1.65 4.31 -8.04
CA ILE A 126 1.19 2.93 -8.14
C ILE A 126 1.89 2.22 -9.30
N CYS A 127 2.19 0.94 -9.10
CA CYS A 127 2.71 0.08 -10.16
C CYS A 127 1.60 -0.82 -10.69
N GLY A 128 1.56 -0.97 -12.00
CA GLY A 128 0.97 -2.14 -12.64
C GLY A 128 1.95 -3.31 -12.67
N GLU A 129 1.66 -4.31 -13.49
CA GLU A 129 2.55 -5.43 -13.75
C GLU A 129 3.80 -4.98 -14.50
N GLU A 130 3.66 -4.02 -15.43
CA GLU A 130 4.76 -3.61 -16.31
C GLU A 130 5.24 -2.18 -16.07
N LYS A 131 4.39 -1.30 -15.52
CA LYS A 131 4.59 0.16 -15.60
C LYS A 131 4.36 0.87 -14.27
N LEU A 132 4.96 2.04 -14.15
CA LEU A 132 4.78 2.96 -13.02
C LEU A 132 3.83 4.09 -13.41
N TYR A 133 2.97 4.49 -12.48
CA TYR A 133 1.97 5.51 -12.68
C TYR A 133 1.93 6.50 -11.52
N MET A 134 1.55 7.74 -11.84
CA MET A 134 1.26 8.80 -10.87
C MET A 134 -0.23 9.16 -10.97
N TYR A 135 -0.90 9.42 -9.85
CA TYR A 135 -2.31 9.83 -9.87
C TYR A 135 -2.70 10.60 -8.62
N ASP A 136 -3.76 11.41 -8.68
CA ASP A 136 -4.32 12.07 -7.50
C ASP A 136 -5.24 11.10 -6.74
N ARG A 137 -4.83 10.70 -5.53
CA ARG A 137 -5.58 9.77 -4.65
C ARG A 137 -6.73 10.43 -3.90
N THR A 138 -6.90 11.75 -4.01
CA THR A 138 -7.80 12.53 -3.14
C THR A 138 -9.11 12.95 -3.81
N LEU A 139 -9.24 12.77 -5.13
CA LEU A 139 -10.39 13.24 -5.90
C LEU A 139 -11.55 12.24 -5.90
N ILE A 140 -12.62 12.56 -5.15
CA ILE A 140 -13.85 11.75 -5.08
C ILE A 140 -14.76 12.01 -6.29
N MET A 141 -14.77 13.24 -6.79
CA MET A 141 -15.52 13.67 -7.96
C MET A 141 -14.65 14.51 -8.89
N GLY A 142 -15.01 14.56 -10.16
CA GLY A 142 -14.22 15.19 -11.22
C GLY A 142 -13.36 14.19 -12.00
N ASP A 143 -12.63 14.74 -12.96
CA ASP A 143 -11.57 14.05 -13.68
C ASP A 143 -10.45 13.66 -12.71
N ILE A 144 -9.86 12.48 -12.89
CA ILE A 144 -8.73 12.02 -12.09
C ILE A 144 -7.46 12.21 -12.94
N PRO A 145 -6.55 13.13 -12.53
CA PRO A 145 -5.23 13.23 -13.13
C PRO A 145 -4.49 11.91 -12.95
N PHE A 146 -3.96 11.39 -14.07
CA PHE A 146 -3.31 10.10 -14.14
C PHE A 146 -2.21 10.20 -15.19
N TRP A 147 -0.99 9.79 -14.83
CA TRP A 147 0.19 9.86 -15.68
C TRP A 147 0.89 8.52 -15.72
N GLU A 148 1.32 8.13 -16.92
CA GLU A 148 2.19 6.99 -17.16
C GLU A 148 3.65 7.44 -17.11
N VAL A 149 4.49 6.73 -16.36
CA VAL A 149 5.93 7.01 -16.23
C VAL A 149 6.70 6.08 -17.15
N SER A 150 7.50 6.64 -18.05
CA SER A 150 8.35 5.91 -19.00
C SER A 150 9.83 6.19 -18.74
N PHE A 151 10.66 5.15 -18.76
CA PHE A 151 12.10 5.24 -18.49
C PHE A 151 12.93 5.21 -19.79
N ARG A 152 14.00 6.00 -19.83
CA ARG A 152 15.01 6.01 -20.90
C ARG A 152 16.35 5.60 -20.31
N ASP A 153 16.67 4.31 -20.39
CA ASP A 153 17.90 3.73 -19.82
C ASP A 153 19.19 4.30 -20.44
N ASP A 154 19.16 4.74 -21.69
CA ASP A 154 20.31 5.31 -22.41
C ASP A 154 20.73 6.68 -21.89
N ARG A 155 19.78 7.46 -21.36
CA ARG A 155 19.99 8.82 -20.83
C ARG A 155 19.87 8.90 -19.32
N GLU A 156 19.49 7.81 -18.67
CA GLU A 156 19.14 7.80 -17.25
C GLU A 156 18.08 8.87 -16.92
N THR A 157 17.09 9.02 -17.80
CA THR A 157 15.96 9.94 -17.61
C THR A 157 14.61 9.23 -17.56
N PHE A 158 13.59 9.91 -17.04
CA PHE A 158 12.21 9.46 -17.13
C PHE A 158 11.30 10.56 -17.69
N ASN A 159 10.25 10.14 -18.38
CA ASN A 159 9.19 11.00 -18.88
C ASN A 159 7.87 10.68 -18.22
N ILE A 160 6.96 11.66 -18.18
CA ILE A 160 5.57 11.42 -17.81
C ILE A 160 4.64 11.74 -18.98
N THR A 161 3.57 10.98 -19.13
CA THR A 161 2.57 11.19 -20.18
C THR A 161 1.18 11.17 -19.58
N ALA A 162 0.40 12.24 -19.80
CA ALA A 162 -0.97 12.33 -19.32
C ALA A 162 -1.85 11.24 -19.95
N ARG A 163 -2.61 10.56 -19.08
CA ARG A 163 -3.51 9.45 -19.41
C ARG A 163 -4.83 9.65 -18.69
N HIS A 164 -5.47 10.79 -18.96
CA HIS A 164 -6.69 11.28 -18.30
C HIS A 164 -7.76 10.22 -18.05
N ILE A 165 -8.34 10.23 -16.85
CA ILE A 165 -9.52 9.44 -16.48
C ILE A 165 -10.69 10.43 -16.33
N PRO A 166 -11.68 10.39 -17.22
CA PRO A 166 -12.74 11.39 -17.26
C PRO A 166 -13.71 11.24 -16.10
N GLN A 167 -14.34 12.35 -15.75
CA GLN A 167 -15.48 12.34 -14.84
C GLN A 167 -16.62 11.48 -15.41
N HIS A 168 -17.24 10.68 -14.55
CA HIS A 168 -18.51 10.01 -14.86
C HIS A 168 -19.68 11.01 -14.79
N ASP A 169 -20.90 10.59 -15.15
CA ASP A 169 -22.08 11.48 -15.11
C ASP A 169 -22.23 12.20 -13.75
N ARG A 170 -22.38 13.53 -13.80
CA ARG A 170 -22.55 14.43 -12.64
C ARG A 170 -23.76 14.05 -11.77
N SER A 171 -24.71 13.29 -12.30
CA SER A 171 -25.87 12.79 -11.55
C SER A 171 -25.50 11.74 -10.49
N TYR A 172 -24.39 11.02 -10.67
CA TYR A 172 -23.99 9.93 -9.79
C TYR A 172 -23.06 10.44 -8.67
N LYS A 173 -23.55 10.38 -7.43
CA LYS A 173 -22.84 10.91 -6.25
C LYS A 173 -21.99 9.83 -5.59
N CYS A 174 -20.71 9.79 -5.92
CA CYS A 174 -19.74 8.96 -5.23
C CYS A 174 -19.45 9.53 -3.83
N VAL A 175 -19.40 8.66 -2.82
CA VAL A 175 -19.22 9.06 -1.41
C VAL A 175 -17.99 8.40 -0.78
N ARG A 176 -17.13 7.78 -1.59
CA ARG A 176 -15.91 7.07 -1.19
C ARG A 176 -14.74 7.45 -2.09
N PHE A 177 -13.53 7.38 -1.54
CA PHE A 177 -12.30 7.61 -2.32
C PHE A 177 -12.19 6.62 -3.48
N PRO A 178 -11.70 7.07 -4.65
CA PRO A 178 -11.43 6.18 -5.76
C PRO A 178 -10.37 5.15 -5.37
N ILE A 179 -10.49 3.94 -5.88
CA ILE A 179 -9.50 2.88 -5.71
C ILE A 179 -8.97 2.53 -7.09
N MET A 180 -7.65 2.67 -7.26
CA MET A 180 -6.99 2.14 -8.44
C MET A 180 -6.97 0.61 -8.33
N HIS A 181 -7.73 -0.05 -9.20
CA HIS A 181 -7.87 -1.50 -9.21
C HIS A 181 -6.80 -2.13 -10.08
N ASN A 182 -6.70 -1.68 -11.33
CA ASN A 182 -5.70 -2.11 -12.30
C ASN A 182 -5.12 -0.87 -12.99
N PRO A 183 -3.92 -0.40 -12.61
CA PRO A 183 -3.36 0.81 -13.20
C PRO A 183 -2.95 0.64 -14.68
N ASP A 184 -2.56 -0.56 -15.13
CA ASP A 184 -2.18 -0.80 -16.53
C ASP A 184 -3.36 -0.59 -17.48
N ASN A 185 -4.54 -1.09 -17.06
CA ASN A 185 -5.80 -0.89 -17.77
C ASN A 185 -6.53 0.41 -17.36
N ARG A 186 -5.90 1.24 -16.50
CA ARG A 186 -6.49 2.45 -15.91
C ARG A 186 -7.83 2.20 -15.22
N GLU A 187 -8.01 1.02 -14.63
CA GLU A 187 -9.25 0.64 -13.97
C GLU A 187 -9.38 1.29 -12.60
N VAL A 188 -10.37 2.17 -12.45
CA VAL A 188 -10.65 2.89 -11.21
C VAL A 188 -12.04 2.57 -10.71
N ILE A 189 -12.12 2.11 -9.46
CA ILE A 189 -13.38 1.85 -8.77
C ILE A 189 -13.81 3.11 -8.02
N LYS A 190 -15.04 3.55 -8.25
CA LYS A 190 -15.76 4.52 -7.41
C LYS A 190 -17.00 3.85 -6.81
N MET A 191 -17.34 4.23 -5.58
CA MET A 191 -18.46 3.61 -4.85
C MET A 191 -19.46 4.67 -4.41
N ASP A 192 -20.74 4.35 -4.57
CA ASP A 192 -21.83 5.17 -4.05
C ASP A 192 -22.27 4.73 -2.64
N GLY A 193 -23.35 5.32 -2.14
CA GLY A 193 -23.97 4.95 -0.87
C GLY A 193 -24.98 3.79 -0.95
N SER A 194 -25.34 3.35 -2.16
CA SER A 194 -26.39 2.37 -2.48
C SER A 194 -25.87 0.94 -2.66
N ASN A 195 -24.57 0.70 -2.50
CA ASN A 195 -23.86 -0.53 -2.88
C ASN A 195 -23.59 -0.68 -4.37
N ASP A 196 -23.86 0.32 -5.20
CA ASP A 196 -23.43 0.25 -6.59
C ASP A 196 -22.00 0.79 -6.72
N ILE A 197 -21.22 0.14 -7.58
CA ILE A 197 -19.87 0.60 -7.89
C ILE A 197 -19.79 0.94 -9.38
N LEU A 198 -19.03 1.98 -9.69
CA LEU A 198 -18.63 2.31 -11.04
C LEU A 198 -17.17 1.94 -11.21
N ILE A 199 -16.85 1.26 -12.31
CA ILE A 199 -15.48 0.96 -12.69
C ILE A 199 -15.22 1.63 -14.03
N PHE A 200 -14.24 2.52 -14.08
CA PHE A 200 -13.73 3.01 -15.35
C PHE A 200 -12.89 1.91 -15.99
N ASP A 201 -13.10 1.63 -17.28
CA ASP A 201 -12.28 0.71 -18.05
C ASP A 201 -11.55 1.51 -19.12
N GLY A 202 -10.22 1.64 -18.97
CA GLY A 202 -9.39 2.41 -19.88
C GLY A 202 -9.15 1.74 -21.24
N SER A 203 -9.52 0.47 -21.42
CA SER A 203 -9.44 -0.22 -22.72
C SER A 203 -10.53 0.25 -23.67
N ILE A 204 -11.72 0.54 -23.13
CA ILE A 204 -12.87 1.07 -23.88
C ILE A 204 -13.15 2.56 -23.57
N ASN A 205 -12.45 3.14 -22.60
CA ASN A 205 -12.62 4.50 -22.09
C ASN A 205 -14.05 4.82 -21.60
N GLU A 206 -14.68 3.89 -20.89
CA GLU A 206 -16.05 4.05 -20.38
C GLU A 206 -16.17 3.74 -18.88
N TRP A 207 -17.18 4.36 -18.24
CA TRP A 207 -17.59 4.00 -16.88
C TRP A 207 -18.68 2.95 -16.92
N ILE A 208 -18.42 1.79 -16.32
CA ILE A 208 -19.34 0.66 -16.30
C ILE A 208 -19.89 0.50 -14.88
N LYS A 209 -21.21 0.34 -14.78
CA LYS A 209 -21.89 0.07 -13.51
C LYS A 209 -21.87 -1.42 -13.18
N TYR A 210 -21.53 -1.71 -11.92
CA TYR A 210 -21.57 -3.05 -11.33
C TYR A 210 -22.50 -3.05 -10.12
N THR A 211 -23.23 -4.15 -9.96
CA THR A 211 -24.18 -4.35 -8.85
C THR A 211 -23.67 -5.41 -7.89
N PRO A 212 -24.08 -5.40 -6.61
CA PRO A 212 -23.66 -6.43 -5.68
C PRO A 212 -24.29 -7.77 -6.06
N ASP A 213 -23.48 -8.82 -6.01
CA ASP A 213 -23.90 -10.21 -6.13
C ASP A 213 -24.90 -10.61 -5.02
N GLU A 214 -25.74 -11.62 -5.25
CA GLU A 214 -26.72 -12.09 -4.25
C GLU A 214 -26.05 -12.58 -2.95
N ASP A 215 -24.87 -13.19 -3.06
CA ASP A 215 -24.09 -13.70 -1.93
C ASP A 215 -23.15 -12.63 -1.33
N ASN A 216 -23.32 -11.36 -1.68
CA ASN A 216 -22.51 -10.27 -1.15
C ASN A 216 -22.75 -10.08 0.36
N GLN A 217 -21.73 -10.35 1.17
CA GLN A 217 -21.85 -10.41 2.64
C GLN A 217 -21.83 -9.05 3.31
N LEU A 218 -21.49 -7.98 2.57
CA LEU A 218 -21.43 -6.63 3.11
C LEU A 218 -22.39 -5.67 2.42
N ARG A 219 -23.31 -5.10 3.20
CA ARG A 219 -24.17 -3.98 2.78
C ARG A 219 -23.54 -2.64 3.18
N LEU A 220 -22.90 -1.95 2.24
CA LEU A 220 -22.37 -0.58 2.38
C LEU A 220 -23.43 0.44 2.83
N ILE A 221 -24.70 0.26 2.46
CA ILE A 221 -25.81 1.12 2.94
C ILE A 221 -25.95 1.13 4.48
N CYS A 222 -25.53 0.05 5.14
CA CYS A 222 -25.53 -0.06 6.60
C CYS A 222 -24.30 0.60 7.27
N ILE A 223 -23.37 1.15 6.47
CA ILE A 223 -22.17 1.83 6.95
C ILE A 223 -22.44 3.34 6.91
N PRO A 224 -22.75 3.97 8.05
CA PRO A 224 -23.08 5.39 8.07
C PRO A 224 -21.89 6.23 7.62
N THR A 225 -22.22 7.32 6.93
CA THR A 225 -21.28 8.33 6.42
C THR A 225 -21.53 9.64 7.14
N ARG A 226 -20.50 10.27 7.72
CA ARG A 226 -20.58 11.61 8.34
C ARG A 226 -19.73 12.68 7.64
N GLY A 227 -20.41 13.64 6.98
CA GLY A 227 -19.92 14.99 6.64
C GLY A 227 -19.06 15.15 5.37
N ILE A 228 -19.65 15.39 4.20
CA ILE A 228 -18.88 15.69 2.98
C ILE A 228 -18.25 17.08 3.20
N SER A 229 -16.91 17.19 3.26
CA SER A 229 -16.29 18.52 3.22
C SER A 229 -16.01 18.91 1.77
N GLU A 230 -16.61 20.00 1.31
CA GLU A 230 -16.31 20.58 0.00
C GLU A 230 -14.94 21.28 0.08
N THR A 231 -14.07 21.05 -0.88
CA THR A 231 -12.79 21.76 -1.01
C THR A 231 -12.67 22.31 -2.43
N LEU A 232 -12.58 23.63 -2.58
CA LEU A 232 -12.40 24.27 -3.88
C LEU A 232 -10.96 24.04 -4.39
N VAL A 233 -10.81 23.61 -5.65
CA VAL A 233 -9.50 23.55 -6.35
C VAL A 233 -9.56 24.45 -7.59
N ARG A 234 -8.40 24.85 -8.12
CA ARG A 234 -8.32 25.83 -9.22
C ARG A 234 -9.08 25.47 -10.52
N ARG A 235 -9.46 24.20 -10.74
CA ARG A 235 -10.30 23.76 -11.88
C ARG A 235 -11.78 23.49 -11.54
N GLY A 236 -12.22 23.79 -10.31
CA GLY A 236 -13.63 23.66 -9.90
C GLY A 236 -13.82 23.15 -8.46
N GLN A 237 -15.07 22.86 -8.10
CA GLN A 237 -15.43 22.23 -6.82
C GLN A 237 -14.88 20.79 -6.77
N SER A 238 -14.08 20.48 -5.75
CA SER A 238 -13.77 19.10 -5.37
C SER A 238 -14.40 18.81 -4.00
N TYR A 239 -14.62 17.54 -3.67
CA TYR A 239 -15.16 17.14 -2.37
C TYR A 239 -14.12 16.24 -1.69
N LYS A 240 -13.66 16.63 -0.48
CA LYS A 240 -12.79 15.83 0.37
C LYS A 240 -13.55 15.32 1.61
N ALA A 241 -13.41 14.02 1.83
CA ALA A 241 -13.64 13.23 3.06
C ALA A 241 -15.04 13.13 3.69
N ILE A 242 -15.28 11.93 4.26
CA ILE A 242 -16.17 11.61 5.38
C ILE A 242 -15.48 10.52 6.19
N GLU A 243 -15.38 10.66 7.51
CA GLU A 243 -15.08 9.53 8.41
C GLU A 243 -16.01 8.37 8.10
N THR A 244 -15.48 7.36 7.43
CA THR A 244 -16.18 6.13 7.16
C THR A 244 -15.54 5.03 7.99
N LYS A 245 -16.38 4.20 8.59
CA LYS A 245 -15.90 2.97 9.22
C LYS A 245 -15.25 2.04 8.21
N LEU A 246 -15.50 2.25 6.91
CA LEU A 246 -14.93 1.52 5.79
C LEU A 246 -13.63 2.15 5.30
N SER A 247 -12.51 1.44 5.45
CA SER A 247 -11.27 1.72 4.73
C SER A 247 -11.11 0.71 3.59
N VAL A 248 -10.56 1.12 2.45
CA VAL A 248 -10.25 0.21 1.34
C VAL A 248 -8.76 0.26 1.04
N PHE A 249 -8.18 -0.92 0.83
CA PHE A 249 -6.77 -1.10 0.49
C PHE A 249 -6.71 -1.86 -0.82
N GLY A 250 -6.22 -1.21 -1.87
CA GLY A 250 -6.05 -1.79 -3.20
C GLY A 250 -4.59 -2.09 -3.48
N ARG A 251 -4.30 -3.32 -3.93
CA ARG A 251 -3.01 -3.70 -4.53
C ARG A 251 -3.24 -4.85 -5.50
N GLU A 252 -2.63 -4.82 -6.69
CA GLU A 252 -2.54 -5.99 -7.60
C GLU A 252 -3.90 -6.58 -8.02
N ASN A 253 -4.82 -5.75 -8.55
CA ASN A 253 -6.19 -6.18 -8.91
C ASN A 253 -7.00 -6.76 -7.73
N ARG A 254 -6.56 -6.53 -6.50
CA ARG A 254 -7.19 -7.06 -5.29
C ARG A 254 -7.49 -5.91 -4.35
N CYS A 255 -8.66 -5.96 -3.74
CA CYS A 255 -9.08 -4.95 -2.78
C CYS A 255 -9.53 -5.60 -1.48
N ILE A 256 -9.00 -5.10 -0.37
CA ILE A 256 -9.43 -5.48 0.98
C ILE A 256 -10.17 -4.32 1.60
N PHE A 257 -11.39 -4.62 2.03
CA PHE A 257 -12.29 -3.68 2.68
C PHE A 257 -12.22 -3.95 4.18
N LYS A 258 -11.95 -2.92 4.98
CA LYS A 258 -11.92 -3.01 6.44
C LYS A 258 -13.05 -2.18 7.02
N ILE A 259 -13.88 -2.79 7.85
CA ILE A 259 -14.86 -2.09 8.67
C ILE A 259 -14.39 -2.05 10.11
N SER A 260 -14.27 -0.85 10.67
CA SER A 260 -13.96 -0.62 12.09
C SER A 260 -15.21 -0.18 12.86
N TYR A 261 -15.69 -1.00 13.80
CA TYR A 261 -16.81 -0.66 14.66
C TYR A 261 -16.68 -1.26 16.06
N GLY A 262 -16.88 -0.46 17.11
CA GLY A 262 -16.82 -0.94 18.50
C GLY A 262 -15.47 -1.56 18.89
N GLY A 263 -14.37 -1.12 18.28
CA GLY A 263 -13.03 -1.70 18.49
C GLY A 263 -12.80 -3.05 17.80
N ARG A 264 -13.73 -3.51 16.96
CA ARG A 264 -13.58 -4.66 16.08
C ARG A 264 -13.27 -4.21 14.66
N HIS A 265 -12.31 -4.89 14.03
CA HIS A 265 -11.96 -4.71 12.61
C HIS A 265 -12.40 -5.96 11.86
N THR A 266 -13.25 -5.80 10.86
CA THR A 266 -13.72 -6.89 9.99
C THR A 266 -13.20 -6.66 8.58
N PHE A 267 -12.58 -7.68 8.00
CA PHE A 267 -11.96 -7.60 6.68
C PHE A 267 -12.79 -8.37 5.66
N TYR A 268 -12.95 -7.81 4.47
CA TYR A 268 -13.64 -8.42 3.34
C TYR A 268 -12.74 -8.40 2.11
N ARG A 269 -12.78 -9.48 1.34
CA ARG A 269 -12.12 -9.60 0.04
C ARG A 269 -13.10 -9.17 -1.04
N PHE A 270 -12.63 -8.33 -1.95
CA PHE A 270 -13.36 -7.94 -3.15
C PHE A 270 -13.09 -8.89 -4.31
N SER A 271 -14.16 -9.28 -5.00
CA SER A 271 -14.13 -10.06 -6.24
C SER A 271 -15.04 -9.42 -7.27
N LEU A 272 -14.59 -9.37 -8.51
CA LEU A 272 -15.27 -8.73 -9.62
C LEU A 272 -15.61 -9.75 -10.70
N ASP A 273 -16.85 -9.77 -11.15
CA ASP A 273 -17.31 -10.53 -12.30
C ASP A 273 -17.64 -9.55 -13.43
N LYS A 274 -16.72 -9.45 -14.41
CA LYS A 274 -16.84 -8.56 -15.55
C LYS A 274 -17.91 -9.01 -16.55
N GLU A 275 -18.19 -10.31 -16.63
CA GLU A 275 -19.17 -10.86 -17.58
C GLU A 275 -20.59 -10.54 -17.11
N ASN A 276 -20.89 -10.84 -15.85
CA ASN A 276 -22.21 -10.59 -15.26
C ASN A 276 -22.39 -9.16 -14.74
N LYS A 277 -21.33 -8.34 -14.76
CA LYS A 277 -21.30 -6.98 -14.18
C LYS A 277 -21.73 -6.97 -12.71
N THR A 278 -21.24 -7.95 -11.96
CA THR A 278 -21.48 -8.06 -10.51
C THR A 278 -20.17 -8.00 -9.73
N TYR A 279 -20.28 -7.72 -8.44
CA TYR A 279 -19.15 -7.79 -7.51
C TYR A 279 -19.55 -8.40 -6.18
N LYS A 280 -18.59 -8.96 -5.47
CA LYS A 280 -18.82 -9.61 -4.17
C LYS A 280 -17.80 -9.16 -3.14
N LEU A 281 -18.26 -8.93 -1.92
CA LEU A 281 -17.45 -8.70 -0.72
C LEU A 281 -17.62 -9.88 0.23
N GLU A 282 -16.57 -10.69 0.36
CA GLU A 282 -16.56 -11.91 1.19
C GLU A 282 -15.78 -11.67 2.47
N GLN A 283 -16.44 -11.83 3.62
CA GLN A 283 -15.81 -11.69 4.92
C GLN A 283 -14.70 -12.72 5.09
N GLN A 284 -13.50 -12.24 5.43
CA GLN A 284 -12.31 -13.07 5.64
C GLN A 284 -12.08 -13.31 7.13
N GLN A 285 -11.90 -12.25 7.90
CA GLN A 285 -11.58 -12.34 9.32
C GLN A 285 -12.12 -11.14 10.10
N GLN A 286 -12.40 -11.37 11.39
CA GLN A 286 -12.67 -10.32 12.35
C GLN A 286 -11.66 -10.40 13.50
N ILE A 287 -11.14 -9.26 13.91
CA ILE A 287 -10.24 -9.13 15.07
C ILE A 287 -10.75 -8.06 16.01
N GLN A 288 -10.46 -8.22 17.30
CA GLN A 288 -10.55 -7.14 18.26
C GLN A 288 -9.17 -6.55 18.46
N TYR A 289 -8.99 -5.30 18.04
CA TYR A 289 -7.73 -4.58 18.22
C TYR A 289 -8.06 -3.18 18.72
N LYS A 290 -7.96 -3.00 20.04
CA LYS A 290 -8.14 -1.72 20.71
C LYS A 290 -6.86 -0.92 20.54
N SER A 291 -6.91 0.16 19.76
CA SER A 291 -5.79 1.08 19.61
C SER A 291 -5.60 1.86 20.91
N GLY A 292 -4.54 1.55 21.65
CA GLY A 292 -4.13 2.36 22.80
C GLY A 292 -3.42 3.66 22.40
N GLU A 293 -2.89 3.77 21.18
CA GLU A 293 -2.13 4.94 20.72
C GLU A 293 -2.37 5.17 19.21
N LEU A 294 -2.65 6.43 18.87
CA LEU A 294 -2.65 7.17 17.58
C LEU A 294 -2.39 6.44 16.23
N SER A 295 -3.26 6.77 15.25
CA SER A 295 -3.09 6.67 13.77
C SER A 295 -2.11 5.60 13.26
N TYR A 296 -2.55 4.34 13.22
CA TYR A 296 -1.85 3.32 12.46
C TYR A 296 -2.05 3.53 10.96
N ARG A 297 -1.00 3.30 10.17
CA ARG A 297 -1.14 3.11 8.72
C ARG A 297 -1.36 1.62 8.45
N ILE A 298 -2.03 1.28 7.35
CA ILE A 298 -2.31 -0.12 6.98
C ILE A 298 -1.68 -0.46 5.64
N ALA A 299 -0.94 -1.56 5.60
CA ALA A 299 -0.54 -2.23 4.38
C ALA A 299 -1.19 -3.62 4.32
N SER A 300 -1.39 -4.15 3.12
CA SER A 300 -2.09 -5.42 2.92
C SER A 300 -1.49 -6.26 1.80
N THR A 301 -1.50 -7.58 2.00
CA THR A 301 -1.46 -8.60 0.95
C THR A 301 -2.83 -9.27 0.87
N ASP A 302 -3.01 -10.23 -0.04
CA ASP A 302 -4.21 -11.09 -0.15
C ASP A 302 -4.55 -11.85 1.15
N LYS A 303 -3.55 -12.20 1.95
CA LYS A 303 -3.67 -13.05 3.15
C LYS A 303 -3.30 -12.34 4.44
N ARG A 304 -2.75 -11.12 4.38
CA ARG A 304 -2.14 -10.45 5.54
C ARG A 304 -2.43 -8.96 5.58
N ILE A 305 -2.59 -8.45 6.79
CA ILE A 305 -2.70 -7.02 7.09
C ILE A 305 -1.59 -6.64 8.06
N ALA A 306 -0.91 -5.54 7.80
CA ALA A 306 0.02 -4.93 8.74
C ALA A 306 -0.58 -3.61 9.26
N PHE A 307 -0.77 -3.52 10.58
CA PHE A 307 -1.05 -2.28 11.29
C PHE A 307 0.28 -1.68 11.74
N ILE A 308 0.64 -0.52 11.18
CA ILE A 308 1.95 0.09 11.36
C ILE A 308 1.79 1.30 12.26
N GLY A 309 2.23 1.15 13.51
CA GLY A 309 2.36 2.24 14.48
C GLY A 309 3.83 2.60 14.72
N GLN A 310 4.06 3.68 15.46
CA GLN A 310 5.41 4.17 15.76
C GLN A 310 6.20 3.18 16.63
N LYS A 311 5.56 2.56 17.64
CA LYS A 311 6.24 1.65 18.57
C LYS A 311 6.03 0.18 18.25
N VAL A 312 4.94 -0.15 17.55
CA VAL A 312 4.51 -1.53 17.31
C VAL A 312 4.00 -1.67 15.88
N ILE A 313 4.42 -2.75 15.21
CA ILE A 313 3.78 -3.24 13.98
C ILE A 313 3.04 -4.52 14.32
N ALA A 314 1.75 -4.60 13.99
CA ALA A 314 0.93 -5.79 14.22
C ALA A 314 0.52 -6.43 12.89
N PHE A 315 0.90 -7.69 12.70
CA PHE A 315 0.53 -8.50 11.54
C PHE A 315 -0.68 -9.36 11.85
N VAL A 316 -1.65 -9.37 10.94
CA VAL A 316 -2.92 -10.09 11.05
C VAL A 316 -3.09 -10.97 9.84
N MET A 317 -3.28 -12.26 10.07
CA MET A 317 -3.45 -13.27 9.03
C MET A 317 -4.93 -13.41 8.71
N ILE A 318 -5.38 -12.78 7.62
CA ILE A 318 -6.80 -12.75 7.20
C ILE A 318 -7.18 -13.94 6.32
N GLY A 319 -6.22 -14.56 5.64
CA GLY A 319 -6.43 -15.77 4.83
C GLY A 319 -5.96 -17.06 5.51
N PRO A 320 -6.28 -18.23 4.94
CA PRO A 320 -5.80 -19.51 5.45
C PRO A 320 -4.27 -19.59 5.37
N GLN A 321 -3.66 -20.11 6.44
CA GLN A 321 -2.21 -20.30 6.53
C GLN A 321 -1.80 -21.68 6.06
N SER A 322 -0.68 -21.78 5.35
CA SER A 322 -0.07 -23.07 5.03
C SER A 322 0.51 -23.77 6.28
N LEU A 323 0.68 -25.09 6.22
CA LEU A 323 1.38 -25.84 7.28
C LEU A 323 2.81 -25.32 7.50
N LYS A 324 3.48 -24.89 6.42
CA LYS A 324 4.81 -24.27 6.50
C LYS A 324 4.77 -23.00 7.36
N GLU A 325 3.78 -22.13 7.15
CA GLU A 325 3.62 -20.91 7.94
C GLU A 325 3.34 -21.18 9.41
N ILE A 326 2.40 -22.09 9.67
CA ILE A 326 2.02 -22.47 11.04
C ILE A 326 3.22 -23.07 11.76
N GLY A 327 3.93 -24.00 11.10
CA GLY A 327 5.14 -24.62 11.64
C GLY A 327 6.26 -23.61 11.85
N PHE A 328 6.50 -22.71 10.90
CA PHE A 328 7.54 -21.70 11.03
C PHE A 328 7.24 -20.71 12.16
N TRP A 329 6.01 -20.20 12.26
CA TRP A 329 5.62 -19.36 13.40
C TRP A 329 5.66 -20.11 14.73
N GLY A 330 5.27 -21.40 14.73
CA GLY A 330 5.44 -22.29 15.88
C GLY A 330 6.89 -22.38 16.34
N ALA A 331 7.83 -22.52 15.39
CA ALA A 331 9.26 -22.49 15.69
C ALA A 331 9.73 -21.13 16.23
N GLN A 332 9.23 -20.02 15.68
CA GLN A 332 9.57 -18.68 16.19
C GLN A 332 9.23 -18.52 17.67
N ARG A 333 8.15 -19.14 18.16
CA ARG A 333 7.80 -19.10 19.59
C ARG A 333 8.84 -19.76 20.51
N LEU A 334 9.72 -20.60 19.98
CA LEU A 334 10.85 -21.19 20.71
C LEU A 334 12.06 -20.25 20.80
N PHE A 335 12.21 -19.35 19.83
CA PHE A 335 13.40 -18.50 19.66
C PHE A 335 13.15 -17.00 19.92
N ALA A 336 11.89 -16.58 19.88
CA ALA A 336 11.47 -15.22 20.15
C ALA A 336 11.01 -15.09 21.61
N LYS A 337 11.26 -13.92 22.20
CA LYS A 337 10.78 -13.56 23.53
C LYS A 337 9.50 -12.75 23.40
N LYS A 338 8.51 -13.10 24.20
CA LYS A 338 7.29 -12.30 24.37
C LYS A 338 7.50 -11.32 25.52
N LEU A 339 7.44 -10.02 25.21
CA LEU A 339 7.42 -8.93 26.17
C LEU A 339 5.99 -8.65 26.65
N ASN A 340 5.83 -7.63 27.50
CA ASN A 340 4.52 -7.15 27.94
C ASN A 340 3.62 -6.78 26.74
N ASN A 341 2.30 -6.88 26.90
CA ASN A 341 1.28 -6.57 25.89
C ASN A 341 1.32 -7.41 24.60
N ASP A 342 1.85 -8.63 24.70
CA ASP A 342 1.98 -9.59 23.59
C ASP A 342 2.90 -9.14 22.45
N ILE A 343 3.90 -8.30 22.75
CA ILE A 343 4.89 -7.84 21.78
C ILE A 343 6.04 -8.84 21.71
N TRP A 344 6.35 -9.34 20.51
CA TRP A 344 7.44 -10.26 20.27
C TRP A 344 8.71 -9.52 19.87
N THR A 345 9.85 -10.03 20.35
CA THR A 345 11.21 -9.60 19.97
C THR A 345 12.11 -10.81 19.79
N GLY A 346 13.20 -10.67 19.03
CA GLY A 346 14.09 -11.80 18.72
C GLY A 346 13.53 -12.70 17.60
N GLY A 347 13.78 -14.00 17.68
CA GLY A 347 13.45 -14.95 16.61
C GLY A 347 14.65 -15.27 15.70
N LYS A 348 14.41 -16.16 14.75
CA LYS A 348 15.41 -16.73 13.84
C LYS A 348 14.95 -16.68 12.39
N THR A 349 15.88 -16.56 11.45
CA THR A 349 15.59 -16.71 10.02
C THR A 349 15.15 -18.13 9.69
N GLU A 350 14.52 -18.35 8.52
CA GLU A 350 14.13 -19.70 8.07
C GLU A 350 15.35 -20.64 8.00
N LYS A 351 16.49 -20.14 7.52
CA LYS A 351 17.75 -20.88 7.47
C LYS A 351 18.19 -21.32 8.87
N GLU A 352 18.26 -20.40 9.83
CA GLU A 352 18.66 -20.74 11.20
C GLU A 352 17.72 -21.73 11.88
N VAL A 353 16.41 -21.65 11.62
CA VAL A 353 15.43 -22.62 12.14
C VAL A 353 15.68 -24.00 11.52
N ARG A 354 15.91 -24.06 10.20
CA ARG A 354 16.20 -25.30 9.47
C ARG A 354 17.47 -25.95 10.00
N ASP A 355 18.55 -25.18 10.14
CA ASP A 355 19.84 -25.66 10.65
C ASP A 355 19.70 -26.22 12.08
N TYR A 356 18.94 -25.54 12.94
CA TYR A 356 18.68 -26.01 14.31
C TYR A 356 17.97 -27.38 14.35
N PHE A 357 16.90 -27.56 13.56
CA PHE A 357 16.15 -28.81 13.56
C PHE A 357 16.90 -29.94 12.87
N GLN A 358 17.70 -29.66 11.84
CA GLN A 358 18.58 -30.67 11.22
C GLN A 358 19.58 -31.23 12.24
N ILE A 359 20.25 -30.36 13.00
CA ILE A 359 21.21 -30.77 14.03
C ILE A 359 20.52 -31.60 15.12
N LYS A 360 19.35 -31.15 15.60
CA LYS A 360 18.62 -31.87 16.65
C LYS A 360 18.11 -33.25 16.21
N LEU A 361 17.59 -33.36 14.99
CA LEU A 361 17.13 -34.65 14.46
C LEU A 361 18.29 -35.63 14.32
N GLN A 362 19.47 -35.16 13.88
CA GLN A 362 20.67 -35.99 13.83
C GLN A 362 21.11 -36.44 15.23
N SER A 363 21.05 -35.55 16.24
CA SER A 363 21.42 -35.91 17.62
C SER A 363 20.42 -36.82 18.33
N ALA A 364 19.18 -36.93 17.85
CA ALA A 364 18.13 -37.77 18.43
C ALA A 364 18.04 -39.17 17.78
N LEU A 365 18.77 -39.37 16.67
CA LEU A 365 18.89 -40.64 15.95
C LEU A 365 20.16 -41.41 16.32
N ILE A 366 20.96 -40.88 17.24
CA ILE A 366 22.09 -41.52 17.93
C ILE A 366 21.60 -41.88 19.33
#